data_AF-A0A4Q5XNB1-F1
#
_entry.id   AF-A0A4Q5XNB1-F1
#
_cell.length_a   1.000
_cell.length_b   1.000
_cell.length_c   1.000
_cell.angle_alpha   90.00
_cell.angle_beta   90.00
_cell.angle_gamma   90.00
#
_symmetry.space_group_name_H-M   'P 1'
#
loop_
_entity.id
_entity.type
_entity.pdbx_description
1 polymer ?
#
loop_
_entity_poly.entity_id
_entity_poly.type
_entity_poly.pdbx_seq_one_letter_code
_entity_poly.pdbx_strand_id
1 'polypeptide(L)'
;RDTFGQKHIIDQVVGVAIAAHEGQLFAPLNQILGVVTALGLITLCVSAFIMWRRRAPDGVLGAPPPIPDAQIGAGLAVIIVVAALLLPVLGASLIVLALLEWLVLRRWGPARRWLGLKTV
;
A
#
# COMPACT_ATOMS: atom_id res chain seq x y z
N ARG A 1 -36.30 21.25 -2.88
CA ARG A 1 -35.46 20.04 -3.02
C ARG A 1 -34.81 20.14 -4.39
N ASP A 2 -33.50 20.35 -4.45
CA ASP A 2 -32.79 20.45 -5.73
C ASP A 2 -32.64 19.07 -6.34
N THR A 3 -32.95 18.95 -7.63
CA THR A 3 -32.79 17.70 -8.39
C THR A 3 -31.30 17.47 -8.68
N PHE A 4 -30.85 16.21 -8.74
CA PHE A 4 -29.43 15.84 -8.88
C PHE A 4 -28.70 16.61 -10.00
N GLY A 5 -29.33 16.79 -11.16
CA GLY A 5 -28.74 17.52 -12.30
C GLY A 5 -28.60 19.04 -12.11
N GLN A 6 -29.21 19.63 -11.08
CA GLN A 6 -29.08 21.05 -10.74
C GLN A 6 -27.97 21.31 -9.71
N LYS A 7 -27.36 20.25 -9.14
CA LYS A 7 -26.26 20.37 -8.20
C LYS A 7 -24.97 20.81 -8.89
N HIS A 8 -24.04 21.36 -8.12
CA HIS A 8 -22.70 21.68 -8.62
C HIS A 8 -22.02 20.42 -9.20
N ILE A 9 -21.18 20.58 -10.22
CA ILE A 9 -20.55 19.45 -10.94
C ILE A 9 -19.74 18.57 -9.97
N ILE A 10 -19.06 19.18 -9.00
CA ILE A 10 -18.30 18.45 -7.97
C ILE A 10 -19.22 17.52 -7.17
N ASP A 11 -20.40 17.99 -6.76
CA ASP A 11 -21.34 17.19 -5.97
C ASP A 11 -21.93 16.04 -6.78
N GLN A 12 -22.11 16.24 -8.09
CA GLN A 12 -22.56 15.16 -8.99
C GLN A 12 -21.48 14.10 -9.14
N VAL A 13 -20.22 14.50 -9.38
CA VAL A 13 -19.08 13.58 -9.50
C VAL A 13 -18.88 12.80 -8.21
N VAL A 14 -18.90 13.48 -7.06
CA VAL A 14 -18.78 12.85 -5.74
C VAL A 14 -19.96 11.90 -5.51
N GLY A 15 -21.19 12.29 -5.83
CA GLY A 15 -22.37 11.44 -5.70
C GLY A 15 -22.29 10.16 -6.53
N VAL A 16 -21.82 10.25 -7.78
CA VAL A 16 -21.57 9.08 -8.63
C VAL A 16 -20.45 8.21 -8.05
N ALA A 17 -19.37 8.82 -7.57
CA ALA A 17 -18.24 8.09 -6.98
C ALA A 17 -18.66 7.32 -5.72
N ILE A 18 -19.49 7.91 -4.86
CA ILE A 18 -20.05 7.24 -3.67
C ILE A 18 -20.93 6.07 -4.10
N ALA A 19 -21.87 6.29 -5.03
CA ALA A 19 -22.75 5.22 -5.51
C ALA A 19 -21.96 4.07 -6.15
N ALA A 20 -20.88 4.37 -6.87
CA ALA A 20 -19.97 3.37 -7.41
C ALA A 20 -19.23 2.62 -6.29
N HIS A 21 -18.68 3.32 -5.30
CA HIS A 21 -17.93 2.71 -4.21
C HIS A 21 -18.80 1.84 -3.29
N GLU A 22 -20.02 2.27 -2.99
CA GLU A 22 -20.98 1.55 -2.14
C GLU A 22 -21.66 0.36 -2.86
N GLY A 23 -21.34 0.12 -4.13
CA GLY A 23 -21.97 -0.97 -4.88
C GLY A 23 -23.39 -0.65 -5.38
N GLN A 24 -23.87 0.59 -5.26
CA GLN A 24 -25.25 0.99 -5.61
C GLN A 24 -25.41 1.32 -7.09
N LEU A 25 -24.36 1.84 -7.73
CA LEU A 25 -24.36 2.13 -9.16
C LEU A 25 -24.39 0.80 -9.93
N PHE A 26 -25.41 0.54 -10.77
CA PHE A 26 -25.58 -0.73 -11.50
C PHE A 26 -25.47 -1.99 -10.61
N ALA A 27 -26.16 -1.97 -9.47
CA ALA A 27 -26.07 -2.91 -8.35
C ALA A 27 -25.46 -4.31 -8.61
N PRO A 28 -26.09 -5.23 -9.38
CA PRO A 28 -25.54 -6.58 -9.55
C PRO A 28 -24.18 -6.60 -10.26
N LEU A 29 -23.98 -5.75 -11.28
CA LEU A 29 -22.71 -5.68 -12.01
C LEU A 29 -21.61 -5.12 -11.11
N ASN A 30 -21.91 -4.06 -10.37
CA ASN A 30 -20.93 -3.41 -9.50
C ASN A 30 -20.56 -4.27 -8.28
N GLN A 31 -21.50 -5.04 -7.74
CA GLN A 31 -21.20 -6.04 -6.72
C GLN A 31 -20.26 -7.14 -7.23
N ILE A 32 -20.51 -7.68 -8.44
CA ILE A 32 -19.62 -8.67 -9.05
C ILE A 32 -18.22 -8.08 -9.24
N LEU A 33 -18.11 -6.86 -9.79
CA LEU A 33 -16.84 -6.16 -9.95
C LEU A 33 -16.14 -5.93 -8.61
N GLY A 34 -16.89 -5.56 -7.58
CA GLY A 34 -16.38 -5.38 -6.22
C GLY A 34 -15.82 -6.68 -5.64
N VAL A 35 -16.53 -7.81 -5.79
CA VAL A 35 -16.07 -9.13 -5.34
C VAL A 35 -14.82 -9.56 -6.12
N VAL A 36 -14.81 -9.42 -7.44
CA VAL A 36 -13.64 -9.74 -8.27
C VAL A 36 -12.44 -8.89 -7.86
N THR A 37 -12.65 -7.59 -7.63
CA THR A 37 -11.59 -6.67 -7.18
C THR A 37 -11.07 -7.06 -5.80
N ALA A 38 -11.94 -7.41 -4.85
CA ALA A 38 -11.56 -7.84 -3.52
C ALA A 38 -10.74 -9.14 -3.55
N LEU A 39 -11.19 -10.14 -4.32
CA LEU A 39 -10.45 -11.40 -4.52
C LEU A 39 -9.09 -11.16 -5.20
N GLY A 40 -9.05 -10.26 -6.18
CA GLY A 40 -7.82 -9.83 -6.83
C GLY A 40 -6.84 -9.20 -5.83
N LEU A 41 -7.32 -8.30 -4.97
CA LEU A 41 -6.50 -7.66 -3.95
C LEU A 41 -5.98 -8.67 -2.92
N ILE A 42 -6.82 -9.60 -2.46
CA ILE A 42 -6.39 -10.69 -1.58
C ILE A 42 -5.29 -11.52 -2.25
N THR A 43 -5.47 -11.88 -3.52
CA THR A 43 -4.48 -12.65 -4.29
C THR A 43 -3.17 -11.88 -4.42
N LEU A 44 -3.23 -10.58 -4.68
CA LEU A 44 -2.06 -9.70 -4.73
C LEU A 44 -1.34 -9.64 -3.38
N CYS A 45 -2.05 -9.46 -2.27
CA CYS A 45 -1.44 -9.43 -0.93
C CYS A 45 -0.78 -10.77 -0.58
N VAL A 46 -1.45 -11.89 -0.84
CA VAL A 46 -0.92 -13.24 -0.57
C VAL A 46 0.30 -13.52 -1.44
N SER A 47 0.23 -13.24 -2.73
CA SER A 47 1.36 -13.44 -3.65
C SER A 47 2.56 -12.55 -3.30
N ALA A 48 2.33 -11.28 -2.95
CA ALA A 48 3.39 -10.39 -2.47
C ALA A 48 4.06 -10.94 -1.22
N PHE A 49 3.28 -11.41 -0.24
CA PHE A 49 3.81 -12.04 0.96
C PHE A 49 4.61 -13.32 0.64
N ILE A 50 4.09 -14.22 -0.21
CA ILE A 50 4.80 -15.44 -0.61
C ILE A 50 6.12 -15.10 -1.33
N MET A 51 6.11 -14.16 -2.27
CA MET A 51 7.31 -13.72 -2.98
C MET A 51 8.34 -13.10 -2.04
N TRP A 52 7.88 -12.29 -1.09
CA TRP A 52 8.73 -11.71 -0.04
C TRP A 52 9.37 -12.82 0.80
N ARG A 53 8.56 -13.77 1.27
CA ARG A 53 9.02 -14.84 2.16
C ARG A 53 9.97 -15.82 1.49
N ARG A 54 9.79 -16.08 0.19
CA ARG A 54 10.72 -16.88 -0.62
C ARG A 54 12.07 -16.20 -0.87
N ARG A 55 12.13 -14.86 -0.83
CA ARG A 55 13.37 -14.09 -1.02
C ARG A 55 14.05 -13.72 0.29
N ALA A 56 13.31 -13.71 1.40
CA ALA A 56 13.85 -13.38 2.71
C ALA A 56 14.80 -14.49 3.21
N PRO A 57 15.93 -14.14 3.85
CA PRO A 57 16.90 -15.11 4.32
C PRO A 57 16.35 -15.95 5.49
N ASP A 58 16.84 -17.18 5.60
CA ASP A 58 16.42 -18.12 6.64
C ASP A 58 16.77 -17.61 8.04
N GLY A 59 15.86 -17.82 8.98
CA GLY A 59 16.04 -17.42 10.39
C GLY A 59 15.71 -15.97 10.72
N VAL A 60 15.32 -15.15 9.73
CA VAL A 60 14.84 -13.77 9.97
C VAL A 60 13.49 -13.49 9.30
N LEU A 61 12.79 -12.49 9.82
CA LEU A 61 11.57 -11.91 9.22
C LEU A 61 11.85 -10.64 8.41
N GLY A 62 13.11 -10.20 8.42
CA GLY A 62 13.60 -9.01 7.74
C GLY A 62 13.41 -9.00 6.24
N ALA A 63 13.61 -7.82 5.66
CA ALA A 63 13.62 -7.66 4.21
C ALA A 63 14.72 -8.51 3.56
N PRO A 64 14.50 -9.02 2.34
CA PRO A 64 15.54 -9.63 1.53
C PRO A 64 16.77 -8.72 1.45
N PRO A 65 18.00 -9.29 1.49
CA PRO A 65 19.20 -8.50 1.40
C PRO A 65 19.21 -7.71 0.07
N PRO A 66 19.69 -6.45 0.08
CA PRO A 66 19.82 -5.69 -1.15
C PRO A 66 20.74 -6.44 -2.10
N ILE A 67 20.35 -6.50 -3.37
CA ILE A 67 21.17 -7.07 -4.43
C ILE A 67 22.44 -6.18 -4.53
N PRO A 68 23.66 -6.76 -4.54
CA PRO A 68 24.88 -5.97 -4.76
C PRO A 68 24.74 -5.11 -6.03
N ASP A 69 25.11 -3.84 -5.93
CA ASP A 69 25.05 -2.83 -7.00
C ASP A 69 23.65 -2.46 -7.54
N ALA A 70 22.58 -2.95 -6.92
CA ALA A 70 21.23 -2.51 -7.29
C ALA A 70 20.94 -1.11 -6.74
N GLN A 71 20.89 -0.12 -7.63
CA GLN A 71 20.35 1.20 -7.33
C GLN A 71 18.82 1.15 -7.42
N ILE A 72 18.14 1.90 -6.56
CA ILE A 72 16.70 2.14 -6.74
C ILE A 72 16.55 2.83 -8.09
N GLY A 73 15.95 2.14 -9.06
CA GLY A 73 15.72 2.73 -10.38
C GLY A 73 14.91 4.02 -10.23
N ALA A 74 15.32 5.09 -10.91
CA ALA A 74 14.67 6.40 -10.80
C ALA A 74 13.14 6.33 -10.96
N GLY A 75 12.65 5.42 -11.82
CA GLY A 75 11.22 5.15 -11.98
C GLY A 75 10.52 4.67 -10.70
N LEU A 76 11.13 3.77 -9.93
CA LEU A 76 10.56 3.29 -8.66
C LEU A 76 10.51 4.42 -7.63
N ALA A 77 11.55 5.25 -7.56
CA ALA A 77 11.57 6.41 -6.66
C ALA A 77 10.45 7.40 -7.01
N VAL A 78 10.26 7.72 -8.29
CA VAL A 78 9.16 8.59 -8.75
C VAL A 78 7.80 7.99 -8.39
N ILE A 79 7.59 6.69 -8.60
CA ILE A 79 6.33 6.01 -8.25
C ILE A 79 6.05 6.14 -6.75
N ILE A 80 7.05 5.91 -5.89
CA ILE A 80 6.89 6.01 -4.43
C ILE A 80 6.52 7.44 -4.03
N VAL A 81 7.19 8.45 -4.59
CA VAL A 81 6.93 9.86 -4.26
C VAL A 81 5.53 10.28 -4.71
N VAL A 82 5.15 9.97 -5.96
CA VAL A 82 3.82 10.29 -6.49
C VAL A 82 2.74 9.58 -5.67
N ALA A 83 2.93 8.29 -5.35
CA ALA A 83 1.99 7.54 -4.52
C ALA A 83 1.88 8.13 -3.11
N ALA A 84 2.98 8.55 -2.49
CA ALA A 84 2.96 9.18 -1.16
C ALA A 84 2.24 10.53 -1.14
N LEU A 85 2.31 11.30 -2.23
CA LEU A 85 1.59 12.57 -2.37
C LEU A 85 0.09 12.37 -2.61
N LEU A 86 -0.28 11.41 -3.47
CA LEU A 86 -1.68 11.10 -3.77
C LEU A 86 -2.37 10.37 -2.61
N LEU A 87 -1.62 9.55 -1.87
CA LEU A 87 -2.10 8.76 -0.74
C LEU A 87 -1.34 9.19 0.53
N PRO A 88 -1.77 10.26 1.21
CA PRO A 88 -1.03 10.83 2.34
C PRO A 88 -0.84 9.84 3.50
N VAL A 89 -1.80 8.93 3.70
CA VAL A 89 -1.69 7.86 4.72
C VAL A 89 -0.53 6.90 4.40
N LEU A 90 -0.32 6.57 3.12
CA LEU A 90 0.82 5.77 2.68
C LEU A 90 2.13 6.50 2.97
N GLY A 91 2.25 7.76 2.54
CA GLY A 91 3.44 8.58 2.80
C GLY A 91 3.77 8.69 4.30
N ALA A 92 2.76 8.99 5.13
CA ALA A 92 2.92 9.06 6.57
C ALA A 92 3.38 7.72 7.17
N SER A 93 2.80 6.59 6.74
CA SER A 93 3.21 5.27 7.22
C SER A 93 4.67 4.92 6.90
N LEU A 94 5.16 5.30 5.71
CA LEU A 94 6.57 5.09 5.34
C LEU A 94 7.51 5.89 6.25
N ILE A 95 7.18 7.15 6.54
CA ILE A 95 7.95 8.00 7.45
C ILE A 95 7.94 7.42 8.87
N VAL A 96 6.77 7.03 9.36
CA VAL A 96 6.62 6.43 10.70
C VAL A 96 7.44 5.14 10.82
N LEU A 97 7.38 4.25 9.82
CA LEU A 97 8.17 3.02 9.81
C LEU A 97 9.67 3.30 9.78
N ALA A 98 10.12 4.27 8.96
CA ALA A 98 11.52 4.66 8.90
C ALA A 98 12.04 5.20 10.24
N LEU A 99 11.25 6.06 10.90
CA LEU A 99 11.56 6.58 12.23
C LEU A 99 11.54 5.48 13.29
N LEU A 100 10.55 4.59 13.27
CA LEU A 100 10.45 3.45 14.19
C LEU A 100 11.66 2.52 14.05
N GLU A 101 12.05 2.22 12.81
CA GLU A 101 13.22 1.40 12.54
C GLU A 101 14.50 2.04 13.09
N TRP A 102 14.71 3.32 12.78
CA TRP A 102 15.90 4.06 13.18
C TRP A 102 15.97 4.29 14.70
N LEU A 103 14.85 4.68 15.31
CA LEU A 103 14.82 5.06 16.72
C LEU A 103 14.74 3.87 17.68
N VAL A 104 14.02 2.81 17.30
CA VAL A 104 13.63 1.73 18.21
C VAL A 104 14.19 0.39 17.73
N LEU A 105 13.83 -0.06 16.53
CA LEU A 105 14.10 -1.44 16.10
C LEU A 105 15.59 -1.74 15.93
N ARG A 106 16.39 -0.76 15.47
CA ARG A 106 17.84 -0.91 15.34
C ARG A 106 18.57 -0.88 16.69
N ARG A 107 18.00 -0.23 17.71
CA ARG A 107 18.60 -0.13 19.05
C ARG A 107 18.26 -1.32 19.93
N TRP A 108 17.14 -1.99 19.69
CA TRP A 108 16.70 -3.14 20.48
C TRP A 108 17.27 -4.46 19.94
N GLY A 109 18.24 -5.04 20.66
CA GLY A 109 19.00 -6.22 20.23
C GLY A 109 18.19 -7.45 19.78
N PRO A 110 17.11 -7.86 20.48
CA PRO A 110 16.23 -8.95 20.03
C PRO A 110 15.50 -8.63 18.73
N ALA A 111 14.87 -7.45 18.63
CA ALA A 111 14.14 -7.02 17.43
C ALA A 111 15.08 -6.91 16.22
N ARG A 112 16.28 -6.34 16.42
CA ARG A 112 17.30 -6.21 15.38
C ARG A 112 17.72 -7.57 14.81
N ARG A 113 17.97 -8.56 15.68
CA ARG A 113 18.36 -9.92 15.25
C ARG A 113 17.22 -10.63 14.53
N TRP A 114 16.00 -10.50 15.05
CA TRP A 114 14.81 -11.11 14.47
C TRP A 114 14.45 -10.53 13.08
N LEU A 115 14.70 -9.23 12.89
CA LEU A 115 14.49 -8.50 11.63
C LEU A 115 15.73 -8.43 10.73
N GLY A 116 16.87 -9.00 11.12
CA GLY A 116 18.11 -8.97 10.32
C GLY A 116 18.64 -7.56 10.01
N LEU A 117 18.38 -6.57 10.87
CA LEU A 117 18.76 -5.17 10.62
C LEU A 117 20.26 -4.95 10.88
N LYS A 118 20.94 -4.24 9.97
CA LYS A 118 22.36 -3.87 10.12
C LYS A 118 22.52 -2.69 11.07
N THR A 119 23.53 -2.75 11.93
CA THR A 119 24.06 -1.56 12.63
C THR A 119 24.80 -0.72 11.60
N VAL A 120 24.39 0.55 11.48
CA VAL A 120 25.24 1.57 10.84
C VAL A 120 26.43 1.81 11.75
#